data_AF-A0A7X7T633-F1
#
_entry.id   AF-A0A7X7T633-F1
#
_cell.length_a   1.000
_cell.length_b   1.000
_cell.length_c   1.000
_cell.angle_alpha   90.00
_cell.angle_beta   90.00
_cell.angle_gamma   90.00
#
_symmetry.space_group_name_H-M   'P 1'
#
loop_
_entity.id
_entity.type
_entity.pdbx_description
1 polymer ?
#
loop_
_entity_poly.entity_id
_entity_poly.type
_entity_poly.pdbx_seq_one_letter_code
_entity_poly.pdbx_strand_id
1 'polypeptide(L)'
;MLDALKVFVVAFSMVFVGMGLLTLVLFAMRTAGRRRTGPALGGDQDTDPQLVAVLAAAAAEALGRAVRVHRVHIHREHASELWSRAGRMDIMVSHRVERRK
;
A
#
# COMPACT_ATOMS: atom_id res chain seq x y z
N MET A 1 10.01 -50.90 -8.19
CA MET A 1 8.84 -50.05 -7.83
C MET A 1 9.05 -49.26 -6.55
N LEU A 2 9.53 -49.89 -5.45
CA LEU A 2 9.73 -49.19 -4.17
C LEU A 2 10.69 -47.98 -4.25
N ASP A 3 11.78 -48.07 -5.00
CA ASP A 3 12.75 -46.97 -5.05
C ASP A 3 12.27 -45.78 -5.89
N ALA A 4 11.53 -46.04 -6.97
CA ALA A 4 10.85 -44.98 -7.73
C ALA A 4 9.81 -44.25 -6.88
N LEU A 5 9.08 -44.98 -6.04
CA LEU A 5 8.10 -44.40 -5.11
C LEU A 5 8.79 -43.52 -4.05
N LYS A 6 9.93 -43.95 -3.49
CA LYS A 6 10.70 -43.15 -2.52
C LYS A 6 11.20 -41.84 -3.14
N VAL A 7 11.79 -41.91 -4.33
CA VAL A 7 12.28 -40.71 -5.03
C VAL A 7 11.14 -39.74 -5.31
N PHE A 8 9.98 -40.25 -5.73
CA PHE A 8 8.79 -39.45 -5.96
C PHE A 8 8.32 -38.74 -4.68
N VAL A 9 8.19 -39.45 -3.57
CA VAL A 9 7.75 -38.88 -2.28
C VAL A 9 8.73 -37.82 -1.79
N VAL A 10 10.04 -38.07 -1.89
CA VAL A 10 11.08 -37.11 -1.47
C VAL A 10 11.00 -35.84 -2.33
N ALA A 11 10.95 -35.97 -3.65
CA ALA A 11 10.87 -34.83 -4.56
C ALA A 11 9.59 -34.00 -4.31
N PHE A 12 8.45 -34.65 -4.13
CA PHE A 12 7.19 -33.98 -3.85
C PHE A 12 7.26 -33.25 -2.50
N SER A 13 7.76 -33.90 -1.46
CA SER A 13 7.89 -33.28 -0.14
C SER A 13 8.76 -32.01 -0.17
N MET A 14 9.85 -32.01 -0.93
CA MET A 14 10.75 -30.88 -1.06
C MET A 14 10.07 -29.66 -1.71
N VAL A 15 9.24 -29.88 -2.73
CA VAL A 15 8.46 -28.81 -3.38
C VAL A 15 7.44 -28.21 -2.42
N PHE A 16 6.68 -29.06 -1.70
CA PHE A 16 5.66 -28.58 -0.77
C PHE A 16 6.26 -27.82 0.42
N VAL A 17 7.40 -28.29 0.93
CA VAL A 17 8.16 -27.58 1.97
C VAL A 17 8.64 -26.22 1.45
N GLY A 18 9.21 -26.17 0.24
CA GLY A 18 9.64 -24.92 -0.38
C GLY A 18 8.50 -23.93 -0.59
N MET A 19 7.36 -24.40 -1.11
CA MET A 19 6.18 -23.57 -1.35
C MET A 19 5.53 -23.11 -0.04
N GLY A 20 5.53 -23.95 0.99
CA GLY A 20 5.08 -23.60 2.34
C GLY A 20 5.95 -22.52 2.97
N LEU A 21 7.27 -22.66 2.89
CA LEU A 21 8.22 -21.67 3.40
C LEU A 21 8.06 -20.33 2.68
N LEU A 22 7.95 -20.33 1.35
CA LEU A 22 7.72 -19.12 0.55
C LEU A 22 6.42 -18.44 0.96
N THR A 23 5.34 -19.22 1.13
CA THR A 23 4.03 -18.70 1.56
C THR A 23 4.12 -18.07 2.95
N LEU A 24 4.83 -18.70 3.88
CA LEU A 24 5.06 -18.18 5.22
C LEU A 24 5.83 -16.86 5.20
N VAL A 25 6.88 -16.76 4.38
CA VAL A 25 7.67 -15.53 4.21
C VAL A 25 6.82 -14.41 3.61
N LEU A 26 6.06 -14.70 2.54
CA LEU A 26 5.14 -13.72 1.94
C LEU A 26 4.07 -13.26 2.94
N PHE A 27 3.54 -14.18 3.75
CA PHE A 27 2.56 -13.86 4.79
C PHE A 27 3.18 -13.00 5.91
N ALA A 28 4.38 -13.33 6.37
CA ALA A 28 5.11 -12.56 7.36
C ALA A 28 5.43 -11.15 6.83
N MET A 29 5.88 -11.02 5.58
CA MET A 29 6.10 -9.71 4.95
C MET A 29 4.81 -8.92 4.79
N ARG A 30 3.68 -9.57 4.43
CA ARG A 30 2.38 -8.92 4.32
C ARG A 30 1.87 -8.43 5.67
N THR A 31 2.03 -9.22 6.73
CA THR A 31 1.62 -8.83 8.09
C THR A 31 2.55 -7.76 8.67
N ALA A 32 3.85 -7.84 8.43
CA ALA A 32 4.81 -6.79 8.80
C ALA A 32 4.58 -5.50 8.01
N GLY A 33 4.26 -5.59 6.72
CA GLY A 33 3.88 -4.46 5.87
C GLY A 33 2.60 -3.78 6.34
N ARG A 34 1.61 -4.57 6.80
CA ARG A 34 0.39 -4.06 7.45
C ARG A 34 0.63 -3.40 8.81
N ARG A 35 1.74 -3.68 9.48
CA ARG A 35 2.16 -2.98 10.70
C ARG A 35 2.96 -1.71 10.39
N ARG A 36 3.59 -1.63 9.21
CA ARG A 36 4.29 -0.44 8.70
C ARG A 36 3.36 0.59 8.05
N THR A 37 2.21 0.15 7.54
CA THR A 37 1.03 1.01 7.59
C THR A 37 0.65 1.06 9.05
N GLY A 38 1.20 2.03 9.80
CA GLY A 38 0.72 2.31 11.15
C GLY A 38 -0.81 2.38 11.16
N PRO A 39 -1.46 2.27 12.34
CA PRO A 39 -2.91 2.48 12.39
C PRO A 39 -3.20 3.74 11.59
N ALA A 40 -4.18 3.66 10.68
CA ALA A 40 -4.86 4.86 10.24
C ALA A 40 -5.46 5.44 11.52
N LEU A 41 -4.65 6.21 12.25
CA LEU A 41 -5.10 7.13 13.27
C LEU A 41 -6.24 7.88 12.59
N GLY A 42 -7.40 7.84 13.24
CA GLY A 42 -8.69 8.30 12.72
C GLY A 42 -8.54 9.47 11.75
N GLY A 43 -9.13 9.38 10.57
CA GLY A 43 -10.55 9.68 10.51
C GLY A 43 -10.74 11.17 10.78
N ASP A 44 -10.72 11.97 9.72
CA ASP A 44 -11.35 13.30 9.60
C ASP A 44 -11.04 14.40 10.65
N GLN A 45 -10.31 14.13 11.73
CA GLN A 45 -10.24 15.02 12.89
C GLN A 45 -9.00 15.92 12.93
N ASP A 46 -8.04 15.73 12.03
CA ASP A 46 -6.74 16.44 12.08
C ASP A 46 -6.50 17.38 10.88
N THR A 47 -7.49 17.56 9.99
CA THR A 47 -7.36 18.53 8.89
C THR A 47 -8.12 19.80 9.25
N ASP A 48 -7.39 20.79 9.73
CA ASP A 48 -7.89 22.14 9.98
C ASP A 48 -8.63 22.68 8.74
N PRO A 49 -9.88 23.15 8.85
CA PRO A 49 -10.60 23.79 7.74
C PRO A 49 -9.80 24.92 7.09
N GLN A 50 -9.00 25.65 7.87
CA GLN A 50 -8.12 26.69 7.33
C GLN A 50 -7.05 26.10 6.43
N LEU A 51 -6.45 24.96 6.79
CA LEU A 51 -5.50 24.25 5.94
C LEU A 51 -6.15 23.79 4.63
N VAL A 52 -7.38 23.26 4.68
CA VAL A 52 -8.10 22.86 3.45
C VAL A 52 -8.37 24.07 2.55
N ALA A 53 -8.74 25.21 3.13
CA ALA A 53 -8.96 26.45 2.38
C ALA A 53 -7.69 26.95 1.69
N VAL A 54 -6.54 26.92 2.40
CA VAL A 54 -5.23 27.27 1.83
C VAL A 54 -4.85 26.32 0.70
N LEU A 55 -5.02 25.00 0.90
CA LEU A 55 -4.74 24.01 -0.15
C LEU A 55 -5.63 24.18 -1.37
N ALA A 56 -6.93 24.47 -1.18
CA ALA A 56 -7.87 24.70 -2.26
C ALA A 56 -7.53 25.99 -3.04
N ALA A 57 -7.16 27.07 -2.34
CA ALA A 57 -6.73 28.33 -2.96
C ALA A 57 -5.47 28.14 -3.79
N ALA A 58 -4.43 27.50 -3.23
CA ALA A 58 -3.19 27.21 -3.93
C ALA A 58 -3.41 26.32 -5.16
N ALA A 59 -4.28 25.31 -5.06
CA ALA A 59 -4.62 24.45 -6.19
C ALA A 59 -5.39 25.21 -7.29
N ALA A 60 -6.31 26.11 -6.91
CA ALA A 60 -7.07 26.93 -7.87
C ALA A 60 -6.16 27.91 -8.61
N GLU A 61 -5.21 28.53 -7.90
CA GLU A 61 -4.20 29.40 -8.49
C GLU A 61 -3.28 28.63 -9.45
N ALA A 62 -2.73 27.49 -9.02
CA ALA A 62 -1.84 26.68 -9.84
C ALA A 62 -2.51 26.09 -11.09
N LEU A 63 -3.79 25.74 -11.01
CA LEU A 63 -4.55 25.13 -12.11
C LEU A 63 -5.33 26.14 -12.96
N GLY A 64 -5.41 27.41 -12.53
CA GLY A 64 -6.15 28.47 -13.22
C GLY A 64 -7.66 28.23 -13.33
N ARG A 65 -8.23 27.38 -12.47
CA ARG A 65 -9.66 27.02 -12.48
C ARG A 65 -10.17 26.69 -11.09
N ALA A 66 -11.50 26.68 -10.93
CA ALA A 66 -12.11 26.22 -9.68
C ALA A 66 -11.80 24.74 -9.40
N VAL A 67 -11.42 24.43 -8.17
CA VAL A 67 -11.04 23.09 -7.71
C VAL A 67 -11.90 22.67 -6.54
N ARG A 68 -12.28 21.38 -6.48
CA ARG A 68 -12.93 20.77 -5.32
C ARG A 68 -11.99 19.73 -4.70
N VAL A 69 -11.61 19.94 -3.44
CA VAL A 69 -10.78 19.00 -2.68
C VAL A 69 -11.69 17.92 -2.09
N HIS A 70 -11.45 16.66 -2.48
CA HIS A 70 -12.25 15.51 -2.01
C HIS A 70 -11.63 14.79 -0.82
N ARG A 71 -10.29 14.77 -0.74
CA ARG A 71 -9.56 14.09 0.32
C ARG A 71 -8.16 14.69 0.45
N VAL A 72 -7.72 14.87 1.69
CA VAL A 72 -6.35 15.31 2.03
C VAL A 72 -5.67 14.19 2.81
N HIS A 73 -4.47 13.79 2.38
CA HIS A 73 -3.65 12.78 3.05
C HIS A 73 -2.40 13.45 3.60
N ILE A 74 -2.30 13.53 4.93
CA ILE A 74 -1.13 14.12 5.61
C ILE A 74 -0.17 13.01 6.00
N HIS A 75 1.04 13.06 5.45
CA HIS A 75 2.12 12.14 5.81
C HIS A 75 3.02 12.83 6.86
N ARG A 76 3.04 12.31 8.10
CA ARG A 76 3.79 12.91 9.23
C ARG A 76 5.27 12.48 9.31
N GLU A 77 5.68 11.47 8.53
CA GLU A 77 7.04 10.95 8.57
C GLU A 77 7.99 11.78 7.69
N HIS A 78 9.06 12.30 8.31
CA HIS A 78 9.99 13.30 7.73
C HIS A 78 11.04 12.75 6.75
N ALA A 79 10.89 11.53 6.22
CA ALA A 79 11.84 11.02 5.24
C ALA A 79 11.41 11.42 3.82
N SER A 80 12.14 12.33 3.19
CA SER A 80 11.90 12.80 1.82
C SER A 80 11.78 11.65 0.80
N GLU A 81 12.51 10.55 1.00
CA GLU A 81 12.41 9.35 0.18
C GLU A 81 11.06 8.64 0.31
N LEU A 82 10.48 8.61 1.52
CA LEU A 82 9.15 8.05 1.75
C LEU A 82 8.07 8.91 1.06
N TRP A 83 8.25 10.23 1.02
CA TRP A 83 7.32 11.13 0.35
C TRP A 83 7.27 10.93 -1.17
N SER A 84 8.44 10.83 -1.82
CA SER A 84 8.51 10.55 -3.26
C SER A 84 7.94 9.17 -3.62
N ARG A 85 8.16 8.16 -2.77
CA ARG A 85 7.63 6.82 -2.96
C ARG A 85 6.11 6.76 -2.75
N ALA A 86 5.62 7.39 -1.68
CA ALA A 86 4.19 7.44 -1.37
C ALA A 86 3.42 8.17 -2.47
N GLY A 87 3.89 9.34 -2.92
CA GLY A 87 3.26 10.09 -4.00
C GLY A 87 3.21 9.31 -5.32
N ARG A 88 4.28 8.60 -5.68
CA ARG A 88 4.29 7.71 -6.86
C ARG A 88 3.29 6.56 -6.72
N MET A 89 3.17 5.97 -5.53
CA MET A 89 2.22 4.90 -5.26
C MET A 89 0.77 5.40 -5.35
N ASP A 90 0.47 6.56 -4.76
CA ASP A 90 -0.86 7.16 -4.76
C ASP A 90 -1.33 7.53 -6.18
N ILE A 91 -0.42 8.02 -7.03
CA ILE A 91 -0.72 8.27 -8.45
C ILE A 91 -0.99 6.97 -9.20
N MET A 92 -0.24 5.89 -8.94
CA MET A 92 -0.53 4.59 -9.55
C MET A 92 -1.85 4.00 -9.07
N VAL A 93 -2.21 4.21 -7.79
CA VAL A 93 -3.47 3.73 -7.21
C VAL A 93 -4.67 4.54 -7.70
N SER A 94 -4.54 5.85 -7.91
CA SER A 94 -5.63 6.67 -8.44
C SER A 94 -6.05 6.27 -9.86
N HIS A 95 -5.16 5.61 -10.61
CA HIS A 95 -5.44 5.06 -11.94
C HIS A 95 -5.94 3.61 -11.90
N ARG A 96 -5.97 2.95 -10.73
CA ARG A 96 -6.69 1.69 -10.59
C ARG A 96 -8.19 1.99 -10.55
N VAL A 97 -8.81 1.84 -11.71
CA VAL A 97 -10.26 1.76 -11.82
C VAL A 97 -10.69 0.44 -11.17
N GLU A 98 -11.03 0.47 -9.89
CA GLU A 98 -11.77 -0.64 -9.29
C GLU A 98 -13.10 -0.74 -10.01
N ARG A 99 -13.29 -1.84 -10.75
CA ARG A 99 -14.56 -2.17 -11.37
C ARG A 99 -15.53 -2.47 -10.23
N ARG A 100 -16.37 -1.49 -9.88
CA ARG A 100 -17.49 -1.65 -8.93
C ARG A 100 -18.24 -2.94 -9.27
N LYS A 101 -18.28 -3.88 -8.33
CA LYS A 101 -19.28 -4.96 -8.31
C LYS A 101 -20.47 -4.49 -7.49
#